data_AF-A0A833LTE4-F1
#
_entry.id   AF-A0A833LTE4-F1
#
_cell.length_a   1.000
_cell.length_b   1.000
_cell.length_c   1.000
_cell.angle_alpha   90.00
_cell.angle_beta   90.00
_cell.angle_gamma   90.00
#
_symmetry.space_group_name_H-M   'P 1'
#
loop_
_entity.id
_entity.type
_entity.pdbx_description
1 polymer ?
#
loop_
_entity_poly.entity_id
_entity_poly.type
_entity_poly.pdbx_seq_one_letter_code
_entity_poly.pdbx_strand_id
1 'polypeptide(L)'
;MERRLLLSAKAFETGLARRCLDRDIGIAAFIAAHIARLTAFDDIACLVAAHIRGDLDYDKMMRLTSIVSRCYAGDLELLRNFSNGVQREKTPIAESLLAAGLLSNGGTDGGDFSDPLAGGIIFNLNEYGDLLKRFGL
;
A
#
# COMPACT_ATOMS: atom_id res chain seq x y z
N MET A 1 -24.92 -13.70 -0.43
CA MET A 1 -23.76 -12.82 -0.23
C MET A 1 -22.44 -13.52 -0.57
N GLU A 2 -22.27 -14.81 -0.25
CA GLU A 2 -21.05 -15.61 -0.54
C GLU A 2 -20.68 -15.77 -2.02
N ARG A 3 -21.64 -15.84 -2.94
CA ARG A 3 -21.34 -16.02 -4.38
C ARG A 3 -20.58 -14.83 -5.01
N ARG A 4 -20.71 -13.61 -4.46
CA ARG A 4 -20.00 -12.41 -4.96
C ARG A 4 -18.51 -12.42 -4.57
N LEU A 5 -18.19 -12.92 -3.38
CA LEU A 5 -16.81 -13.05 -2.89
C LEU A 5 -16.03 -14.12 -3.66
N LEU A 6 -16.67 -15.25 -3.95
CA LEU A 6 -16.08 -16.33 -4.77
C LEU A 6 -15.78 -15.89 -6.21
N LEU A 7 -16.61 -15.04 -6.81
CA LEU A 7 -16.39 -14.49 -8.15
C LEU A 7 -15.22 -13.50 -8.20
N SER A 8 -15.04 -12.68 -7.16
CA SER A 8 -13.91 -11.75 -7.04
C SER A 8 -12.58 -12.49 -6.84
N ALA A 9 -12.56 -13.50 -5.97
CA ALA A 9 -11.37 -14.33 -5.74
C ALA A 9 -10.93 -15.07 -7.01
N LYS A 10 -11.89 -15.62 -7.78
CA LYS A 10 -11.59 -16.33 -9.03
C LYS A 10 -11.08 -15.40 -10.13
N ALA A 11 -11.60 -14.17 -10.20
CA ALA A 11 -11.10 -13.14 -11.12
C ALA A 11 -9.68 -12.68 -10.75
N PHE A 12 -9.37 -12.58 -9.45
CA PHE A 12 -8.04 -12.26 -8.94
C PHE A 12 -7.03 -13.38 -9.19
N GLU A 13 -7.38 -14.64 -8.90
CA GLU A 13 -6.56 -15.82 -9.25
C GLU A 13 -6.24 -15.84 -10.75
N THR A 14 -7.22 -15.53 -11.60
CA THR A 14 -7.04 -15.48 -13.06
C THR A 14 -6.14 -14.30 -13.48
N GLY A 15 -6.23 -13.16 -12.78
CA GLY A 15 -5.40 -11.97 -13.02
C GLY A 15 -3.96 -12.09 -12.50
N LEU A 16 -3.74 -12.83 -11.41
CA LEU A 16 -2.43 -13.14 -10.85
C LEU A 16 -1.74 -14.22 -11.70
N ALA A 17 -2.48 -15.27 -12.07
CA ALA A 17 -1.99 -16.32 -12.97
C ALA A 17 -1.61 -15.78 -14.36
N ARG A 18 -2.32 -14.77 -14.88
CA ARG A 18 -1.94 -14.08 -16.14
C ARG A 18 -0.66 -13.24 -16.01
N ARG A 19 -0.32 -12.76 -14.82
CA ARG A 19 0.86 -11.91 -14.58
C ARG A 19 2.11 -12.70 -14.15
N CYS A 20 1.96 -13.96 -13.75
CA CYS A 20 3.04 -14.80 -13.20
C CYS A 20 3.50 -15.92 -14.15
N LEU A 21 3.41 -15.72 -15.46
CA LEU A 21 3.68 -16.75 -16.48
C LEU A 21 5.19 -16.87 -16.79
N ASP A 22 6.01 -17.19 -15.78
CA ASP A 22 7.35 -17.75 -15.98
C ASP A 22 7.65 -18.82 -14.91
N ARG A 23 8.30 -19.91 -15.35
CA ARG A 23 8.14 -21.28 -14.81
C ARG A 23 8.74 -21.57 -13.43
N ASP A 24 9.45 -20.63 -12.79
CA ASP A 24 10.07 -20.84 -11.47
C ASP A 24 9.25 -20.26 -10.29
N ILE A 25 8.07 -19.70 -10.56
CA ILE A 25 7.25 -18.95 -9.58
C ILE A 25 6.24 -19.84 -8.83
N GLY A 26 6.20 -21.16 -9.05
CA GLY A 26 5.13 -22.04 -8.56
C GLY A 26 4.90 -22.03 -7.03
N ILE A 27 5.96 -22.07 -6.22
CA ILE A 27 5.88 -22.04 -4.75
C ILE A 27 5.55 -20.63 -4.24
N ALA A 28 6.17 -19.62 -4.85
CA ALA A 28 5.91 -18.20 -4.61
C ALA A 28 4.44 -17.82 -4.86
N ALA A 29 3.87 -18.29 -5.97
CA ALA A 29 2.47 -18.11 -6.31
C ALA A 29 1.55 -18.87 -5.35
N PHE A 30 1.95 -20.06 -4.87
CA PHE A 30 1.19 -20.81 -3.88
C PHE A 30 1.15 -20.11 -2.52
N ILE A 31 2.29 -19.58 -2.05
CA ILE A 31 2.38 -18.79 -0.82
C ILE A 31 1.60 -17.48 -0.96
N ALA A 32 1.75 -16.76 -2.07
CA ALA A 32 1.00 -15.53 -2.35
C ALA A 32 -0.52 -15.78 -2.43
N ALA A 33 -0.96 -16.87 -3.08
CA ALA A 33 -2.36 -17.27 -3.15
C ALA A 33 -2.92 -17.73 -1.80
N HIS A 34 -2.09 -18.34 -0.94
CA HIS A 34 -2.49 -18.72 0.42
C HIS A 34 -2.64 -17.51 1.34
N ILE A 35 -1.77 -16.50 1.18
CA ILE A 35 -1.81 -15.23 1.90
C ILE A 35 -2.99 -14.36 1.44
N ALA A 36 -3.24 -14.27 0.12
CA ALA A 36 -4.36 -13.51 -0.47
C ALA A 36 -5.76 -14.06 -0.12
N ARG A 37 -5.85 -15.29 0.42
CA ARG A 37 -7.12 -15.87 0.89
C ARG A 37 -7.66 -15.19 2.15
N LEU A 38 -6.85 -14.33 2.78
CA LEU A 38 -7.23 -13.44 3.87
C LEU A 38 -7.32 -12.02 3.30
N THR A 39 -8.53 -11.46 3.26
CA THR A 39 -8.92 -10.21 2.55
C THR A 39 -8.24 -8.92 3.02
N ALA A 40 -7.15 -9.01 3.79
CA ALA A 40 -6.36 -7.89 4.29
C ALA A 40 -4.88 -7.94 3.81
N PHE A 41 -4.50 -8.91 2.98
CA PHE A 41 -3.09 -9.21 2.67
C PHE A 41 -2.70 -9.11 1.20
N ASP A 42 -3.57 -8.57 0.33
CA ASP A 42 -3.26 -8.43 -1.10
C ASP A 42 -1.99 -7.58 -1.31
N ASP A 43 -1.85 -6.49 -0.56
CA ASP A 43 -0.67 -5.60 -0.64
C ASP A 43 0.62 -6.35 -0.25
N ILE A 44 0.58 -7.20 0.77
CA ILE A 44 1.73 -8.00 1.24
C ILE A 44 2.09 -9.08 0.21
N ALA A 45 1.09 -9.77 -0.34
CA ALA A 45 1.33 -10.75 -1.39
C ALA A 45 1.98 -10.11 -2.63
N CYS A 46 1.57 -8.89 -2.98
CA CYS A 46 2.13 -8.10 -4.06
C CYS A 46 3.59 -7.67 -3.79
N LEU A 47 3.93 -7.27 -2.56
CA LEU A 47 5.31 -6.97 -2.15
C LEU A 47 6.23 -8.21 -2.23
N VAL A 48 5.75 -9.35 -1.75
CA VAL A 48 6.47 -10.62 -1.82
C VAL A 48 6.71 -11.03 -3.28
N ALA A 49 5.69 -10.91 -4.14
CA ALA A 49 5.82 -11.19 -5.56
C ALA A 49 6.83 -10.24 -6.26
N ALA A 50 6.87 -8.96 -5.88
CA ALA A 50 7.87 -8.01 -6.39
C ALA A 50 9.30 -8.42 -5.99
N HIS A 51 9.50 -8.92 -4.77
CA HIS A 51 10.79 -9.45 -4.35
C HIS A 51 11.21 -10.69 -5.15
N ILE A 52 10.31 -11.64 -5.35
CA ILE A 52 10.60 -12.87 -6.13
C ILE A 52 10.98 -12.57 -7.58
N ARG A 53 10.43 -11.50 -8.18
CA ARG A 53 10.82 -11.04 -9.53
C ARG A 53 12.17 -10.30 -9.56
N GLY A 54 12.74 -9.94 -8.40
CA GLY A 54 13.95 -9.13 -8.29
C GLY A 54 13.71 -7.62 -8.39
N ASP A 55 12.44 -7.17 -8.38
CA ASP A 55 12.09 -5.74 -8.45
C ASP A 55 12.26 -5.01 -7.11
N LEU A 56 12.22 -5.78 -6.01
CA LEU A 56 12.26 -5.27 -4.64
C LEU A 56 13.27 -6.05 -3.81
N ASP A 57 14.17 -5.34 -3.14
CA ASP A 57 15.15 -5.96 -2.24
C ASP A 57 14.47 -6.63 -1.02
N TYR A 58 15.09 -7.70 -0.49
CA TYR A 58 14.55 -8.46 0.63
C TYR A 58 14.32 -7.58 1.87
N ASP A 59 15.29 -6.73 2.23
CA ASP A 59 15.20 -5.90 3.44
C ASP A 59 14.07 -4.86 3.29
N LYS A 60 13.93 -4.29 2.10
CA LYS A 60 12.83 -3.37 1.77
C LYS A 60 11.48 -4.06 1.80
N MET A 61 11.38 -5.27 1.24
CA MET A 61 10.16 -6.08 1.27
C MET A 61 9.74 -6.43 2.70
N MET A 62 10.68 -6.89 3.53
CA MET A 62 10.40 -7.24 4.93
C MET A 62 9.95 -6.03 5.74
N ARG A 63 10.61 -4.88 5.53
CA ARG A 63 10.24 -3.63 6.21
C ARG A 63 8.86 -3.15 5.77
N LEU A 64 8.55 -3.16 4.48
CA LEU A 64 7.24 -2.78 3.96
C LEU A 64 6.14 -3.71 4.47
N THR A 65 6.37 -5.02 4.45
CA THR A 65 5.41 -6.01 4.99
C THR A 65 5.10 -5.74 6.45
N SER A 66 6.12 -5.44 7.26
CA SER A 66 5.94 -5.06 8.66
C SER A 66 5.16 -3.76 8.83
N ILE A 67 5.40 -2.74 8.00
CA ILE A 67 4.67 -1.47 8.03
C ILE A 67 3.20 -1.69 7.68
N VAL A 68 2.92 -2.34 6.55
CA VAL A 68 1.56 -2.62 6.06
C VAL A 68 0.76 -3.43 7.07
N SER A 69 1.38 -4.42 7.73
CA SER A 69 0.72 -5.27 8.74
C SER A 69 0.21 -4.48 9.96
N ARG A 70 0.70 -3.25 10.17
CA ARG A 70 0.32 -2.37 11.28
C ARG A 70 -0.62 -1.24 10.85
N CYS A 71 -0.87 -1.10 9.56
CA CYS A 71 -1.75 -0.06 9.02
C CYS A 71 -3.20 -0.54 9.03
N TYR A 72 -4.13 0.40 9.24
CA TYR A 72 -5.53 0.14 8.92
C TYR A 72 -5.69 0.10 7.41
N ALA A 73 -6.37 -0.93 6.89
CA ALA A 73 -6.51 -1.13 5.44
C ALA A 73 -7.15 0.09 4.73
N GLY A 74 -8.12 0.75 5.38
CA GLY A 74 -8.75 1.96 4.84
C GLY A 74 -7.80 3.16 4.73
N ASP A 75 -6.76 3.22 5.57
CA ASP A 75 -5.79 4.32 5.52
C ASP A 75 -4.87 4.19 4.31
N LEU A 76 -4.56 2.94 3.90
CA LEU A 76 -3.75 2.66 2.72
C LEU A 76 -4.41 3.09 1.42
N GLU A 77 -5.75 3.22 1.38
CA GLU A 77 -6.47 3.74 0.21
C GLU A 77 -6.05 5.18 -0.14
N LEU A 78 -5.65 5.96 0.87
CA LEU A 78 -5.16 7.32 0.65
C LEU A 78 -3.90 7.33 -0.22
N LEU A 79 -3.02 6.33 -0.10
CA LEU A 79 -1.75 6.26 -0.83
C LEU A 79 -1.93 6.13 -2.35
N ARG A 80 -3.00 5.48 -2.80
CA ARG A 80 -3.30 5.29 -4.24
C ARG A 80 -3.33 6.63 -4.98
N ASN A 81 -3.97 7.62 -4.38
CA ASN A 81 -4.13 8.96 -4.97
C ASN A 81 -3.42 10.04 -4.15
N PHE A 82 -2.43 9.66 -3.33
CA PHE A 82 -1.72 10.61 -2.48
C PHE A 82 -0.92 11.61 -3.32
N SER A 83 -1.04 12.88 -2.95
CA SER A 83 -0.28 14.01 -3.47
C SER A 83 0.41 14.73 -2.31
N ASN A 84 1.67 15.09 -2.50
CA ASN A 84 2.43 15.85 -1.50
C ASN A 84 1.74 17.17 -1.15
N GLY A 85 1.79 17.58 0.11
CA GLY A 85 1.17 18.80 0.60
C GLY A 85 0.27 18.60 1.80
N VAL A 86 -0.54 19.62 2.08
CA VAL A 86 -1.53 19.62 3.16
C VAL A 86 -2.74 18.77 2.76
N GLN A 87 -3.12 17.83 3.62
CA GLN A 87 -4.17 16.84 3.32
C GLN A 87 -5.58 17.29 3.77
N ARG A 88 -5.69 18.43 4.46
CA ARG A 88 -6.95 19.04 4.92
C ARG A 88 -7.79 18.04 5.73
N GLU A 89 -8.97 17.67 5.27
CA GLU A 89 -9.86 16.70 5.93
C GLU A 89 -9.22 15.32 6.12
N LYS A 90 -8.23 14.96 5.28
CA LYS A 90 -7.52 13.68 5.35
C LYS A 90 -6.27 13.72 6.23
N THR A 91 -6.03 14.83 6.93
CA THR A 91 -4.88 15.00 7.83
C THR A 91 -4.78 13.89 8.88
N PRO A 92 -5.85 13.45 9.57
CA PRO A 92 -5.74 12.36 10.54
C PRO A 92 -5.25 11.04 9.93
N ILE A 93 -5.66 10.73 8.70
CA ILE A 93 -5.20 9.53 7.97
C ILE A 93 -3.73 9.69 7.59
N ALA A 94 -3.34 10.88 7.12
CA ALA A 94 -1.96 11.18 6.78
C ALA A 94 -1.02 11.13 8.01
N GLU A 95 -1.48 11.55 9.18
CA GLU A 95 -0.74 11.42 10.44
C GLU A 95 -0.54 9.94 10.82
N SER A 96 -1.57 9.10 10.67
CA SER A 96 -1.44 7.65 10.84
C SER A 96 -0.40 7.05 9.88
N LEU A 97 -0.43 7.42 8.60
CA LEU A 97 0.54 6.94 7.60
C LEU A 97 1.96 7.48 7.83
N LEU A 98 2.09 8.71 8.36
CA LEU A 98 3.36 9.27 8.81
C LEU A 98 3.92 8.47 9.99
N ALA A 99 3.09 8.18 10.99
CA ALA A 99 3.47 7.36 12.14
C ALA A 99 3.84 5.92 11.75
N ALA A 100 3.16 5.36 10.74
CA ALA A 100 3.48 4.06 10.17
C ALA A 100 4.82 4.06 9.38
N GLY A 101 5.34 5.24 9.01
CA GLY A 101 6.59 5.38 8.28
C GLY A 101 6.44 5.30 6.76
N LEU A 102 5.26 5.61 6.20
CA LEU A 102 5.00 5.69 4.75
C LEU A 102 5.08 7.11 4.22
N LEU A 103 4.94 8.11 5.09
CA LEU A 103 5.09 9.52 4.77
C LEU A 103 6.29 10.12 5.52
N SER A 104 6.68 11.33 5.15
CA SER A 104 7.62 12.18 5.86
C SER A 104 7.03 13.56 6.08
N ASN A 105 7.47 14.23 7.15
CA ASN A 105 7.05 15.59 7.45
C ASN A 105 7.88 16.57 6.60
N GLY A 106 7.19 17.31 5.73
CA GLY A 106 7.74 18.32 4.83
C GLY A 106 7.76 19.74 5.40
N GLY A 107 7.33 19.93 6.65
CA GLY A 107 7.21 21.23 7.32
C GLY A 107 5.75 21.61 7.57
N THR A 108 5.52 22.90 7.79
CA THR A 108 4.18 23.44 8.01
C THR A 108 3.86 24.50 6.98
N ASP A 109 2.70 24.38 6.35
CA ASP A 109 2.12 25.45 5.54
C ASP A 109 1.43 26.44 6.49
N GLY A 110 1.80 27.72 6.39
CA GLY A 110 1.29 28.81 7.24
C GLY A 110 -0.20 29.09 7.03
N GLY A 111 -0.77 28.56 5.94
CA GLY A 111 -2.19 28.63 5.68
C GLY A 111 -2.66 30.00 5.23
N ASP A 112 -3.97 30.12 5.09
CA ASP A 112 -4.65 31.36 4.77
C ASP A 112 -5.62 31.68 5.91
N PHE A 113 -5.61 32.94 6.38
CA PHE A 113 -6.52 33.41 7.42
C PHE A 113 -8.00 33.32 7.01
N SER A 114 -8.28 33.19 5.70
CA SER A 114 -9.64 33.08 5.17
C SER A 114 -10.22 31.66 5.17
N ASP A 115 -9.38 30.62 5.29
CA ASP A 115 -9.80 29.22 5.25
C ASP A 115 -9.25 28.46 6.49
N PRO A 116 -10.12 28.04 7.43
CA PRO A 116 -9.71 27.30 8.62
C PRO A 116 -9.04 25.95 8.35
N LEU A 117 -9.17 25.41 7.14
CA LEU A 117 -8.49 24.19 6.68
C LEU A 117 -7.28 24.49 5.78
N ALA A 118 -7.01 25.78 5.50
CA ALA A 118 -5.78 26.19 4.84
C ALA A 118 -4.66 26.29 5.88
N GLY A 119 -3.59 25.54 5.62
CA GLY A 119 -2.46 25.40 6.52
C GLY A 119 -2.46 24.09 7.29
N GLY A 120 -1.29 23.71 7.77
CA GLY A 120 -1.10 22.44 8.48
C GLY A 120 0.20 21.75 8.11
N ILE A 121 0.33 20.50 8.54
CA ILE A 121 1.53 19.69 8.25
C ILE A 121 1.56 19.37 6.75
N ILE A 122 2.71 19.63 6.13
CA ILE A 122 2.99 19.20 4.78
C ILE A 122 3.44 17.75 4.86
N PHE A 123 2.71 16.86 4.20
CA PHE A 123 3.08 15.45 4.12
C PHE A 123 3.71 15.16 2.76
N ASN A 124 4.83 14.45 2.78
CA ASN A 124 5.51 13.98 1.57
C ASN A 124 5.52 12.46 1.54
N LEU A 125 5.34 11.89 0.34
CA LEU A 125 5.54 10.45 0.15
C LEU A 125 7.03 10.14 0.32
N ASN A 126 7.36 9.20 1.21
CA ASN A 126 8.74 8.77 1.40
C ASN A 126 9.07 7.55 0.50
N GLU A 127 10.32 7.06 0.56
CA GLU A 127 10.76 5.91 -0.24
C GLU A 127 9.86 4.68 -0.05
N TYR A 128 9.44 4.37 1.18
CA TYR A 128 8.60 3.22 1.47
C TYR A 128 7.15 3.42 1.00
N GLY A 129 6.62 4.64 1.15
CA GLY A 129 5.32 5.00 0.58
C GLY A 129 5.30 4.86 -0.95
N ASP A 130 6.37 5.27 -1.63
CA ASP A 130 6.51 5.15 -3.08
C ASP A 130 6.61 3.69 -3.52
N LEU A 131 7.44 2.89 -2.84
CA LEU A 131 7.56 1.46 -3.12
C LEU A 131 6.23 0.72 -2.89
N LEU A 132 5.50 1.05 -1.84
CA LEU A 132 4.19 0.46 -1.58
C LEU A 132 3.18 0.84 -2.66
N LYS A 133 3.15 2.11 -3.06
CA LYS A 133 2.30 2.60 -4.15
C LYS A 133 2.63 1.93 -5.48
N ARG A 134 3.89 1.63 -5.74
CA ARG A 134 4.36 1.04 -7.00
C ARG A 134 4.11 -0.46 -7.08
N PHE A 135 4.30 -1.18 -5.99
CA PHE A 135 4.33 -2.64 -6.00
C PHE A 135 3.16 -3.30 -5.25
N GLY A 136 2.57 -2.63 -4.25
CA GLY A 136 1.53 -3.19 -3.41
C GLY A 136 0.11 -2.72 -3.74
N LEU A 137 -0.05 -1.52 -4.30
CA LEU A 137 -1.36 -0.87 -4.49
C LEU A 137 -1.84 -0.80 -5.94
#